data_AF-A0A2I1DW84-F1
#
_entry.id   AF-A0A2I1DW84-F1
#
_cell.length_a   1.000
_cell.length_b   1.000
_cell.length_c   1.000
_cell.angle_alpha   90.00
_cell.angle_beta   90.00
_cell.angle_gamma   90.00
#
_symmetry.space_group_name_H-M   'P 1'
#
loop_
_entity.id
_entity.type
_entity.pdbx_description
1 polymer ?
#
loop_
_entity_poly.entity_id
_entity_poly.type
_entity_poly.pdbx_seq_one_letter_code
_entity_poly.pdbx_strand_id
1 'polypeptide(L)'
;MQAIRLFCLVKGEGTMRAFAIKINKNETISDLKKKIRLDQPRAFAKTDSKDLKLWMVNVRDDGQDEIRYNVELMPTREIEEYWAQTPEKNRIHVVVERLTRR
;
A
#
# COMPACT_ATOMS: atom_id res chain seq x y z
N MET A 1 -16.28 -13.36 -3.21
CA MET A 1 -15.28 -12.28 -3.08
C MET A 1 -14.23 -12.72 -2.07
N GLN A 2 -12.95 -12.73 -2.45
CA GLN A 2 -11.87 -13.14 -1.56
C GLN A 2 -11.14 -11.90 -1.03
N ALA A 3 -10.99 -11.78 0.29
CA ALA A 3 -10.26 -10.69 0.91
C ALA A 3 -8.80 -11.08 1.13
N ILE A 4 -7.89 -10.13 0.92
CA ILE A 4 -6.47 -10.24 1.28
C ILE A 4 -6.10 -9.20 2.33
N ARG A 5 -4.97 -9.45 2.99
CA ARG A 5 -4.35 -8.50 3.92
C ARG A 5 -3.05 -8.01 3.31
N LEU A 6 -2.94 -6.70 3.14
CA LEU A 6 -1.74 -6.03 2.64
C LEU A 6 -1.08 -5.25 3.78
N PHE A 7 0.23 -5.39 3.93
CA PHE A 7 1.00 -4.56 4.84
C PHE A 7 1.53 -3.36 4.08
N CYS A 8 1.19 -2.18 4.59
CA CYS A 8 1.48 -0.90 4.01
C CYS A 8 2.51 -0.17 4.87
N LEU A 9 3.42 0.55 4.23
CA LEU A 9 4.41 1.40 4.89
C LEU A 9 4.39 2.79 4.24
N VAL A 10 4.46 3.86 5.03
CA VAL A 10 4.61 5.20 4.48
C VAL A 10 6.07 5.42 4.07
N LYS A 11 6.30 5.93 2.86
CA LYS A 11 7.65 6.23 2.35
C LYS A 11 8.41 7.14 3.33
N GLY A 12 9.60 6.71 3.73
CA GLY A 12 10.46 7.41 4.69
C GLY A 12 10.24 7.03 6.15
N GLU A 13 9.23 6.21 6.46
CA GLU A 13 9.06 5.62 7.79
C GLU A 13 9.78 4.27 7.93
N GLY A 14 10.14 3.91 9.17
CA GLY A 14 10.71 2.60 9.48
C GLY A 14 9.64 1.48 9.49
N THR A 15 10.06 0.24 9.22
CA THR A 15 9.16 -0.93 9.10
C THR A 15 8.28 -1.17 10.34
N MET A 16 8.73 -0.75 11.53
CA MET A 16 7.92 -0.78 12.76
C MET A 16 6.63 0.03 12.70
N ARG A 17 6.50 0.98 11.76
CA ARG A 17 5.28 1.77 11.52
C ARG A 17 4.38 1.18 10.44
N ALA A 18 4.71 0.00 9.92
CA ALA A 18 3.85 -0.68 8.96
C ALA A 18 2.48 -1.00 9.57
N PHE A 19 1.45 -0.93 8.74
CA PHE A 19 0.06 -1.15 9.14
C PHE A 19 -0.64 -2.07 8.15
N ALA A 20 -1.65 -2.80 8.63
CA ALA A 20 -2.36 -3.79 7.83
C ALA A 20 -3.68 -3.24 7.29
N ILE A 21 -3.91 -3.41 5.99
CA ILE A 21 -5.20 -3.12 5.33
C ILE A 21 -5.81 -4.43 4.85
N LYS A 22 -7.11 -4.63 5.14
CA LYS A 22 -7.92 -5.70 4.56
C LYS A 22 -8.70 -5.14 3.37
N ILE A 23 -8.59 -5.80 2.22
CA ILE A 23 -9.25 -5.38 0.98
C ILE A 23 -9.69 -6.59 0.15
N ASN A 24 -10.79 -6.47 -0.59
CA ASN A 24 -11.23 -7.54 -1.49
C ASN A 24 -10.40 -7.53 -2.78
N LYS A 25 -10.18 -8.72 -3.34
CA LYS A 25 -9.41 -8.92 -4.57
C LYS A 25 -9.99 -8.23 -5.80
N ASN A 26 -11.32 -8.10 -5.87
CA ASN A 26 -12.05 -7.43 -6.95
C ASN A 26 -12.25 -5.91 -6.71
N GLU A 27 -11.76 -5.38 -5.59
CA GLU A 27 -11.74 -3.92 -5.40
C GLU A 27 -10.56 -3.32 -6.15
N THR A 28 -10.65 -2.02 -6.42
CA THR A 28 -9.61 -1.33 -7.19
C THR A 28 -8.50 -0.78 -6.29
N ILE A 29 -7.37 -0.44 -6.91
CA ILE A 29 -6.31 0.33 -6.25
C ILE A 29 -6.82 1.70 -5.78
N SER A 30 -7.79 2.31 -6.48
CA SER A 30 -8.45 3.53 -6.00
C SER A 30 -9.15 3.31 -4.65
N ASP A 31 -9.82 2.16 -4.48
CA ASP A 31 -10.45 1.80 -3.21
C ASP A 31 -9.42 1.50 -2.12
N LEU A 32 -8.27 0.91 -2.47
CA LEU A 32 -7.14 0.77 -1.56
C LEU A 32 -6.63 2.13 -1.06
N LYS A 33 -6.45 3.12 -1.95
CA LYS A 33 -6.04 4.48 -1.57
C LYS A 33 -7.02 5.12 -0.59
N LYS A 34 -8.33 4.96 -0.82
CA LYS A 34 -9.37 5.45 0.10
C LYS A 34 -9.27 4.76 1.47
N LYS A 35 -9.13 3.42 1.50
CA LYS A 35 -8.99 2.66 2.75
C LYS A 35 -7.76 3.08 3.54
N ILE A 36 -6.61 3.22 2.90
CA ILE A 36 -5.36 3.69 3.53
C ILE A 36 -5.56 5.07 4.18
N ARG A 37 -6.19 6.00 3.47
CA ARG A 37 -6.48 7.34 4.01
C ARG A 37 -7.38 7.30 5.25
N LEU A 38 -8.41 6.45 5.22
CA LEU A 38 -9.36 6.29 6.34
C LEU A 38 -8.72 5.63 7.56
N ASP A 39 -7.85 4.64 7.36
CA ASP A 39 -7.17 3.91 8.43
C ASP A 39 -6.06 4.75 9.09
N GLN A 40 -5.40 5.61 8.31
CA GLN A 40 -4.30 6.45 8.76
C GLN A 40 -4.64 7.96 8.68
N PRO A 41 -5.68 8.44 9.38
CA PRO A 41 -6.20 9.79 9.22
C PRO A 41 -5.20 10.85 9.66
N ARG A 42 -4.33 10.57 10.64
CA ARG A 42 -3.27 11.50 11.06
C ARG A 42 -2.16 11.62 10.01
N ALA A 43 -1.79 10.50 9.39
CA ALA A 43 -0.74 10.48 8.37
C ALA A 43 -1.20 11.16 7.06
N PHE A 44 -2.49 11.07 6.73
CA PHE A 44 -3.04 11.56 5.46
C PHE A 44 -4.15 12.61 5.60
N ALA A 45 -4.26 13.29 6.75
CA ALA A 45 -5.34 14.25 7.04
C ALA A 45 -5.56 15.29 5.93
N LYS A 46 -4.46 15.76 5.33
CA LYS A 46 -4.43 16.82 4.32
C LYS A 46 -4.16 16.30 2.91
N THR A 47 -4.17 14.98 2.70
CA THR A 47 -3.84 14.37 1.42
C THR A 47 -5.08 13.68 0.87
N ASP A 48 -5.50 14.07 -0.33
CA ASP A 48 -6.56 13.34 -1.00
C ASP A 48 -6.08 11.96 -1.42
N SER A 49 -7.00 10.98 -1.44
CA SER A 49 -6.67 9.61 -1.85
C SER A 49 -6.08 9.56 -3.26
N LYS A 50 -6.51 10.46 -4.16
CA LYS A 50 -5.95 10.59 -5.52
C LYS A 50 -4.49 11.05 -5.54
N ASP A 51 -4.06 11.79 -4.52
CA ASP A 51 -2.70 12.33 -4.39
C ASP A 51 -1.76 11.34 -3.67
N LEU A 52 -2.23 10.12 -3.38
CA LEU A 52 -1.39 9.03 -2.92
C LEU A 52 -0.83 8.25 -4.12
N LYS A 53 0.49 8.09 -4.19
CA LYS A 53 1.13 7.09 -5.04
C LYS A 53 1.33 5.82 -4.22
N LEU A 54 0.98 4.68 -4.80
CA LEU A 54 1.18 3.39 -4.17
C LEU A 54 2.16 2.59 -5.01
N TRP A 55 3.13 1.96 -4.35
CA TRP A 55 4.14 1.13 -4.98
C TRP A 55 3.99 -0.30 -4.50
N MET A 56 3.94 -1.24 -5.43
CA MET A 56 4.05 -2.66 -5.10
C MET A 56 5.51 -2.96 -4.75
N VAL A 57 5.72 -3.54 -3.58
CA VAL A 57 7.03 -3.96 -3.11
C VAL A 57 6.95 -5.36 -2.52
N ASN A 58 8.10 -6.00 -2.30
CA ASN A 58 8.18 -7.29 -1.65
C ASN A 58 9.44 -7.33 -0.76
N VAL A 59 9.34 -6.72 0.42
CA VAL A 59 10.49 -6.42 1.30
C VAL A 59 10.23 -7.03 2.66
N ARG A 60 11.23 -7.67 3.27
CA ARG A 60 11.10 -8.16 4.65
C ARG A 60 10.84 -7.02 5.63
N ASP A 61 10.08 -7.30 6.69
CA ASP A 61 9.79 -6.32 7.73
C ASP A 61 10.95 -6.12 8.73
N ASP A 62 12.00 -6.93 8.66
CA ASP A 62 13.23 -6.82 9.46
C ASP A 62 14.14 -5.63 9.08
N GLY A 63 13.81 -4.92 8.00
CA GLY A 63 14.48 -3.69 7.58
C GLY A 63 15.88 -3.89 7.01
N GLN A 64 16.29 -5.13 6.71
CA GLN A 64 17.58 -5.43 6.09
C GLN A 64 17.57 -5.27 4.58
N ASP A 65 16.39 -5.41 3.97
CA ASP A 65 16.20 -5.31 2.52
C ASP A 65 16.02 -3.85 2.07
N GLU A 66 16.71 -3.45 1.00
CA GLU A 66 16.44 -2.18 0.33
C GLU A 66 15.08 -2.19 -0.35
N ILE A 67 14.29 -1.12 -0.15
CA ILE A 67 13.00 -0.97 -0.81
C ILE A 67 13.22 -0.59 -2.28
N ARG A 68 12.89 -1.52 -3.19
CA ARG A 68 12.83 -1.26 -4.63
C ARG A 68 11.41 -0.95 -5.07
N TYR A 69 11.20 0.28 -5.56
CA TYR A 69 9.92 0.75 -6.08
C TYR A 69 9.66 0.24 -7.50
N ASN A 70 9.40 -1.07 -7.63
CA ASN A 70 9.40 -1.75 -8.93
C ASN A 70 8.17 -1.41 -9.78
N VAL A 71 6.98 -1.35 -9.17
CA VAL A 71 5.72 -1.19 -9.90
C VAL A 71 4.86 -0.12 -9.22
N GLU A 72 4.55 0.95 -9.93
CA GLU A 72 3.53 1.91 -9.50
C GLU A 72 2.13 1.29 -9.72
N LEU A 73 1.33 1.28 -8.67
CA LEU A 73 -0.01 0.68 -8.69
C LEU A 73 -1.01 1.65 -9.32
N MET A 74 -1.60 1.23 -10.44
CA MET A 74 -2.54 2.03 -11.22
C MET A 74 -3.94 2.03 -10.56
N PRO A 75 -4.56 3.20 -10.32
CA PRO A 75 -5.85 3.32 -9.60
C PRO A 75 -7.02 2.53 -10.21
N THR A 76 -6.98 2.30 -11.52
CA THR A 76 -8.04 1.66 -12.30
C THR A 76 -7.98 0.14 -12.28
N ARG A 77 -6.90 -0.43 -11.76
CA ARG A 77 -6.65 -1.87 -11.75
C ARG A 77 -7.20 -2.51 -10.49
N GLU A 78 -7.61 -3.77 -10.60
CA GLU A 78 -8.07 -4.56 -9.47
C GLU A 78 -6.89 -5.04 -8.61
N ILE A 79 -7.17 -5.36 -7.35
CA ILE A 79 -6.16 -5.87 -6.42
C ILE A 79 -5.60 -7.21 -6.90
N GLU A 80 -6.44 -8.07 -7.48
CA GLU A 80 -5.99 -9.38 -7.99
C GLU A 80 -5.04 -9.31 -9.19
N GLU A 81 -5.02 -8.21 -9.94
CA GLU A 81 -4.06 -8.03 -11.04
C GLU A 81 -2.61 -7.96 -10.52
N TYR A 82 -2.40 -7.49 -9.28
CA TYR A 82 -1.09 -7.43 -8.64
C TYR A 82 -0.86 -8.57 -7.64
N TRP A 83 -1.92 -9.00 -6.94
CA TRP A 83 -1.87 -10.06 -5.94
C TRP A 83 -2.88 -11.17 -6.25
N ALA A 84 -2.68 -11.82 -7.41
CA ALA A 84 -3.45 -12.99 -7.81
C ALA A 84 -3.39 -14.09 -6.74
N GLN A 85 -2.21 -14.28 -6.16
CA GLN A 85 -1.97 -15.16 -5.02
C GLN A 85 -1.89 -14.37 -3.72
N THR A 86 -2.11 -15.05 -2.60
CA THR A 86 -1.95 -14.44 -1.28
C THR A 86 -0.49 -14.05 -1.08
N PRO A 87 -0.18 -12.78 -0.76
CA PRO A 87 1.19 -12.35 -0.54
C PRO A 87 1.79 -13.01 0.71
N GLU A 88 3.12 -13.13 0.73
CA GLU A 88 3.86 -13.77 1.82
C GLU A 88 3.66 -13.04 3.17
N LYS A 89 3.83 -13.77 4.27
CA LYS A 89 3.76 -13.19 5.62
C LYS A 89 5.08 -12.49 5.96
N ASN A 90 5.05 -11.57 6.94
CA ASN A 90 6.21 -10.84 7.48
C ASN A 90 6.96 -10.02 6.42
N ARG A 91 6.18 -9.38 5.53
CA ARG A 91 6.69 -8.53 4.46
C ARG A 91 5.84 -7.29 4.28
N ILE A 92 6.47 -6.22 3.81
CA ILE A 92 5.80 -5.04 3.31
C ILE A 92 5.39 -5.32 1.86
N HIS A 93 4.13 -5.07 1.54
CA HIS A 93 3.55 -5.30 0.21
C HIS A 93 3.35 -4.00 -0.55
N VAL A 94 3.07 -2.91 0.18
CA VAL A 94 2.75 -1.61 -0.41
C VAL A 94 3.54 -0.52 0.28
N VAL A 95 4.20 0.35 -0.51
CA VAL A 95 4.70 1.62 0.01
C VAL A 95 3.81 2.77 -0.47
N VAL A 96 3.43 3.62 0.48
CA VAL A 96 2.56 4.78 0.27
C VAL A 96 3.42 6.04 0.21
N GLU A 97 3.39 6.71 -0.93
CA GLU A 97 4.05 7.99 -1.16
C GLU A 97 3.02 9.11 -1.28
N ARG A 98 3.27 10.24 -0.61
CA ARG A 98 2.43 11.43 -0.68
C ARG A 98 2.94 12.31 -1.81
N LEU A 99 2.06 12.66 -2.76
CA LEU A 99 2.39 13.70 -3.72
C LEU A 99 2.30 15.06 -3.02
N THR A 100 3.44 15.73 -2.89
CA THR A 100 3.47 17.15 -2.58
C THR A 100 3.32 17.92 -3.88
N ARG A 101 2.23 18.69 -4.03
CA ARG A 101 2.17 19.72 -5.07
C ARG A 101 3.21 20.78 -4.69
N ARG A 102 4.33 20.80 -5.41
CA ARG A 102 5.27 21.92 -5.39
C ARG A 102 4.70 23.08 -6.20
#